data_AF-A0A7C1IDP3-F1
#
_entry.id   AF-A0A7C1IDP3-F1
#
_cell.length_a   1.000
_cell.length_b   1.000
_cell.length_c   1.000
_cell.angle_alpha   90.00
_cell.angle_beta   90.00
_cell.angle_gamma   90.00
#
_symmetry.space_group_name_H-M   'P 1'
#
loop_
_entity.id
_entity.type
_entity.pdbx_description
1 polymer ?
#
loop_
_entity_poly.entity_id
_entity_poly.type
_entity_poly.pdbx_seq_one_letter_code
_entity_poly.pdbx_strand_id
1 'polypeptide(L)'
;MPKTAFIAGRQWMRVRTFKHDFFAATGLYEATDSITDSVNAPRRIVLKINRIQSFLGFPLGWIGRYLKQREYRLLQRLQSLDQIPQLLGEYGRNGFAYRYIEGRSLDEKPDLPDSFFDALKHLLEQIHRRGVCYLDFNKRGNILIGNDGRPYLIDFQISLMLQRRGFQWLCRRLQQEDHYHLLKHKRRLRPDLMTDSEKALSRRQSTAIRVHRFLTVPLRTLRRRLLGVLHRKGLLKRDDSSDPTPENDPTRFMS
;
A
#
# COMPACT_ATOMS: atom_id res chain seq x y z
N MET A 1 -8.58 -5.71 16.19
CA MET A 1 -7.21 -5.87 16.70
C MET A 1 -7.27 -6.42 18.11
N PRO A 2 -6.53 -7.47 18.48
CA PRO A 2 -6.54 -8.04 19.82
C PRO A 2 -5.97 -7.06 20.86
N LYS A 3 -6.42 -7.14 22.13
CA LYS A 3 -5.94 -6.24 23.20
C LYS A 3 -4.47 -6.50 23.54
N THR A 4 -4.07 -7.77 23.55
CA THR A 4 -2.71 -8.24 23.74
C THR A 4 -2.29 -9.12 22.56
N ALA A 5 -0.99 -9.20 22.30
CA ALA A 5 -0.43 -10.10 21.30
C ALA A 5 0.89 -10.70 21.83
N PHE A 6 1.13 -11.98 21.58
CA PHE A 6 2.39 -12.64 21.89
C PHE A 6 3.15 -12.88 20.58
N ILE A 7 4.30 -12.22 20.41
CA ILE A 7 5.07 -12.20 19.16
C ILE A 7 6.54 -12.25 19.52
N ALA A 8 7.29 -13.14 18.85
CA ALA A 8 8.73 -13.35 19.05
C ALA A 8 9.11 -13.55 20.54
N GLY A 9 8.32 -14.35 21.26
CA GLY A 9 8.57 -14.66 22.67
C GLY A 9 8.21 -13.55 23.66
N ARG A 10 7.65 -12.42 23.19
CA ARG A 10 7.34 -11.25 24.02
C ARG A 10 5.86 -10.91 23.97
N GLN A 11 5.32 -10.46 25.11
CA GLN A 11 3.95 -9.96 25.20
C GLN A 11 3.88 -8.46 24.90
N TRP A 12 2.87 -8.09 24.12
CA TRP A 12 2.64 -6.73 23.64
C TRP A 12 1.22 -6.30 23.93
N MET A 13 1.02 -5.06 24.35
CA MET A 13 -0.29 -4.46 24.63
C MET A 13 -0.63 -3.42 23.58
N ARG A 14 -1.86 -3.46 23.07
CA ARG A 14 -2.34 -2.55 22.04
C ARG A 14 -2.51 -1.14 22.62
N VAL A 15 -1.77 -0.18 22.07
CA VAL A 15 -1.88 1.25 22.41
C VAL A 15 -2.96 1.92 21.56
N ARG A 16 -2.88 1.72 20.24
CA ARG A 16 -3.77 2.39 19.27
C ARG A 16 -4.08 1.48 18.09
N THR A 17 -5.26 1.66 17.50
CA THR A 17 -5.58 1.11 16.17
C THR A 17 -5.48 2.25 15.15
N PHE A 18 -4.68 2.08 14.10
CA PHE A 18 -4.42 3.16 13.13
C PHE A 18 -5.58 3.38 12.16
N LYS A 19 -6.08 2.31 11.53
CA LYS A 19 -7.31 2.31 10.70
C LYS A 19 -7.71 0.88 10.31
N HIS A 20 -8.97 0.74 9.91
CA HIS A 20 -9.57 -0.49 9.38
C HIS A 20 -9.85 -0.29 7.89
N ASP A 21 -8.93 -0.69 7.03
CA ASP A 21 -9.26 -0.84 5.62
C ASP A 21 -9.93 -2.20 5.42
N PHE A 22 -10.75 -2.33 4.36
CA PHE A 22 -11.52 -3.55 4.07
C PHE A 22 -10.65 -4.83 4.04
N PHE A 23 -9.34 -4.67 3.81
CA PHE A 23 -8.37 -5.75 3.60
C PHE A 23 -7.40 -5.98 4.77
N ALA A 24 -7.22 -5.01 5.68
CA ALA A 24 -6.24 -5.13 6.76
C ALA A 24 -6.60 -4.28 7.99
N ALA A 25 -6.25 -4.78 9.15
CA ALA A 25 -6.27 -4.03 10.40
C ALA A 25 -4.85 -3.88 10.94
N THR A 26 -4.49 -2.65 11.24
CA THR A 26 -3.15 -2.28 11.71
C THR A 26 -3.24 -1.61 13.07
N GLY A 27 -2.40 -2.05 14.01
CA GLY A 27 -2.39 -1.53 15.37
C GLY A 27 -0.98 -1.32 15.89
N LEU A 28 -0.81 -0.27 16.69
CA LEU A 28 0.38 0.01 17.48
C LEU A 28 0.31 -0.78 18.78
N TYR A 29 1.39 -1.48 19.09
CA TYR A 29 1.55 -2.18 20.36
C TYR A 29 2.83 -1.73 21.04
N GLU A 30 2.79 -1.75 22.37
CA GLU A 30 3.92 -1.45 23.24
C GLU A 30 4.20 -2.67 24.11
N ALA A 31 5.47 -2.86 24.44
CA ALA A 31 5.88 -3.99 25.24
C ALA A 31 5.36 -3.88 26.68
N THR A 32 4.97 -5.01 27.29
CA THR A 32 4.42 -5.03 28.66
C THR A 32 5.47 -5.21 29.74
N ASP A 33 6.65 -5.68 29.38
CA ASP A 33 7.79 -5.91 30.25
C ASP A 33 8.69 -4.68 30.34
N SER A 34 9.17 -4.38 31.55
CA SER A 34 10.15 -3.33 31.86
C SER A 34 11.57 -3.68 31.40
N ILE A 35 11.74 -4.88 30.83
CA ILE A 35 13.05 -5.45 30.47
C ILE A 35 13.65 -4.59 29.36
N THR A 36 14.65 -3.82 29.76
CA THR A 36 15.48 -2.97 28.90
C THR A 36 16.79 -3.72 28.55
N ASP A 37 16.84 -5.03 28.80
CA ASP A 37 18.08 -5.83 28.84
C ASP A 37 18.62 -6.24 27.47
N SER A 38 18.10 -5.66 26.39
CA SER A 38 18.83 -5.66 25.13
C SER A 38 18.78 -4.27 24.54
N VAL A 39 19.97 -3.70 24.32
CA VAL A 39 20.20 -2.38 23.70
C VAL A 39 19.49 -2.23 22.33
N ASN A 40 18.98 -3.33 21.77
CA ASN A 40 18.31 -3.38 20.47
C ASN A 40 16.84 -3.85 20.46
N ALA A 41 16.21 -4.17 21.60
CA ALA A 41 14.79 -4.57 21.59
C ALA A 41 13.86 -3.37 21.34
N PRO A 42 12.93 -3.44 20.38
CA PRO A 42 12.00 -2.35 20.15
C PRO A 42 11.00 -2.23 21.32
N ARG A 43 10.73 -0.99 21.76
CA ARG A 43 9.66 -0.71 22.74
C ARG A 43 8.26 -0.76 22.12
N ARG A 44 8.17 -0.43 20.83
CA ARG A 44 6.91 -0.37 20.08
C ARG A 44 7.00 -1.16 18.78
N ILE A 45 5.91 -1.82 18.44
CA ILE A 45 5.75 -2.57 17.19
C ILE A 45 4.44 -2.21 16.52
N VAL A 46 4.38 -2.44 15.21
CA VAL A 46 3.15 -2.44 14.45
C VAL A 46 2.76 -3.87 14.16
N LEU A 47 1.53 -4.24 14.54
CA LEU A 47 0.92 -5.50 14.14
C LEU A 47 -0.04 -5.24 12.98
N LYS A 48 0.20 -5.90 11.85
CA LYS A 48 -0.67 -5.89 10.68
C LYS A 48 -1.36 -7.25 10.57
N ILE A 49 -2.69 -7.25 10.47
CA ILE A 49 -3.50 -8.45 10.27
C ILE A 49 -4.35 -8.25 9.02
N ASN A 50 -4.12 -9.07 7.99
CA ASN A 50 -4.94 -9.04 6.80
C ASN A 50 -6.32 -9.64 7.12
N ARG A 51 -7.35 -8.82 6.99
CA ARG A 51 -8.74 -9.19 7.23
C ARG A 51 -9.36 -9.57 5.93
N ILE A 52 -9.98 -10.75 5.90
CA ILE A 52 -10.83 -11.11 4.79
C ILE A 52 -12.14 -11.62 5.34
N GLN A 53 -13.18 -10.80 5.18
CA GLN A 53 -14.55 -11.22 5.36
C GLN A 53 -14.95 -12.17 4.24
N SER A 54 -15.79 -13.15 4.56
CA SER A 54 -16.41 -14.01 3.57
C SER A 54 -17.22 -13.15 2.60
N PHE A 55 -17.02 -13.33 1.30
CA PHE A 55 -17.83 -12.69 0.27
C PHE A 55 -18.77 -13.75 -0.31
N LEU A 56 -20.08 -13.52 -0.27
CA LEU A 56 -21.11 -14.46 -0.77
C LEU A 56 -20.94 -15.91 -0.25
N GLY A 57 -20.64 -16.08 1.05
CA GLY A 57 -20.49 -17.42 1.66
C GLY A 57 -19.16 -18.14 1.37
N PHE A 58 -18.27 -17.58 0.55
CA PHE A 58 -16.95 -18.17 0.31
C PHE A 58 -15.94 -17.74 1.39
N PRO A 59 -15.28 -18.68 2.10
CA PRO A 59 -14.28 -18.37 3.11
C PRO A 59 -12.98 -17.92 2.42
N LEU A 60 -12.88 -16.62 2.14
CA LEU A 60 -11.74 -16.02 1.44
C LEU A 60 -10.49 -15.89 2.34
N GLY A 61 -10.43 -16.54 3.51
CA GLY A 61 -9.29 -16.49 4.42
C GLY A 61 -7.95 -16.92 3.80
N TRP A 62 -7.97 -17.78 2.78
CA TRP A 62 -6.79 -18.17 2.00
C TRP A 62 -6.16 -17.00 1.23
N ILE A 63 -6.96 -16.04 0.77
CA ILE A 63 -6.46 -14.82 0.12
C ILE A 63 -5.69 -13.98 1.15
N GLY A 64 -6.12 -13.97 2.41
CA GLY A 64 -5.55 -13.11 3.46
C GLY A 64 -4.18 -13.63 3.84
N ARG A 65 -4.09 -14.95 3.97
CA ARG A 65 -2.83 -15.69 4.10
C ARG A 65 -1.92 -15.46 2.91
N TYR A 66 -2.43 -15.55 1.68
CA TYR A 66 -1.63 -15.32 0.47
C TYR A 66 -1.07 -13.89 0.41
N LEU A 67 -1.91 -12.88 0.63
CA LEU A 67 -1.51 -11.46 0.64
C LEU A 67 -0.49 -11.19 1.73
N LYS A 68 -0.72 -11.72 2.94
CA LYS A 68 0.24 -11.64 4.05
C LYS A 68 1.58 -12.27 3.65
N GLN A 69 1.55 -13.49 3.11
CA GLN A 69 2.77 -14.21 2.75
C GLN A 69 3.51 -13.55 1.60
N ARG A 70 2.81 -12.86 0.70
CA ARG A 70 3.42 -12.09 -0.38
C ARG A 70 4.16 -10.88 0.17
N GLU A 71 3.49 -10.08 1.01
CA GLU A 71 4.08 -8.89 1.63
C GLU A 71 5.23 -9.26 2.57
N TYR A 72 5.04 -10.26 3.43
CA TYR A 72 6.07 -10.71 4.36
C TYR A 72 7.35 -11.19 3.63
N ARG A 73 7.21 -12.01 2.58
CA ARG A 73 8.36 -12.46 1.77
C ARG A 73 9.05 -11.33 1.02
N LEU A 74 8.30 -10.33 0.58
CA LEU A 74 8.86 -9.14 -0.05
C LEU A 74 9.69 -8.35 0.97
N LEU A 75 9.11 -8.08 2.16
CA LEU A 75 9.81 -7.40 3.24
C LEU A 75 11.05 -8.16 3.71
N GLN A 76 11.00 -9.49 3.79
CA GLN A 76 12.17 -10.33 4.12
C GLN A 76 13.37 -10.06 3.19
N ARG A 77 13.13 -9.79 1.90
CA ARG A 77 14.20 -9.49 0.92
C ARG A 77 14.74 -8.06 1.04
N LEU A 78 13.98 -7.18 1.69
CA LEU A 78 14.34 -5.79 1.90
C LEU A 78 14.94 -5.52 3.29
N GLN A 79 15.09 -6.54 4.15
CA GLN A 79 15.59 -6.37 5.53
C GLN A 79 17.02 -5.80 5.65
N SER A 80 17.79 -5.76 4.56
CA SER A 80 19.08 -5.05 4.54
C SER A 80 18.95 -3.52 4.47
N LEU A 81 17.72 -2.99 4.37
CA LEU A 81 17.43 -1.56 4.35
C LEU A 81 16.77 -1.17 5.66
N ASP A 82 17.42 -0.34 6.46
CA ASP A 82 16.85 0.11 7.74
C ASP A 82 15.59 0.97 7.56
N GLN A 83 15.42 1.59 6.39
CA GLN A 83 14.35 2.55 6.09
C GLN A 83 13.01 1.91 5.71
N ILE A 84 12.90 0.58 5.84
CA ILE A 84 11.68 -0.17 5.58
C ILE A 84 11.26 -0.94 6.86
N PRO A 85 10.04 -1.49 6.92
CA PRO A 85 9.56 -2.23 8.08
C PRO A 85 10.50 -3.39 8.46
N GLN A 86 11.16 -3.27 9.62
CA GLN A 86 12.01 -4.33 10.18
C GLN A 86 11.14 -5.41 10.82
N LEU A 87 11.10 -6.58 10.20
CA LEU A 87 10.22 -7.68 10.60
C LEU A 87 10.64 -8.23 11.97
N LEU A 88 9.66 -8.42 12.85
CA LEU A 88 9.86 -9.07 14.14
C LEU A 88 9.41 -10.55 14.09
N GLY A 89 8.32 -10.81 13.39
CA GLY A 89 7.80 -12.17 13.25
C GLY A 89 6.38 -12.23 12.73
N GLU A 90 5.90 -13.45 12.51
CA GLU A 90 4.52 -13.71 12.09
C GLU A 90 3.55 -13.66 13.28
N TYR A 91 2.28 -13.38 13.03
CA TYR A 91 1.21 -13.41 14.01
C TYR A 91 -0.01 -14.17 13.46
N GLY A 92 -0.22 -15.38 13.96
CA GLY A 92 -1.24 -16.28 13.44
C GLY A 92 -1.06 -16.57 11.94
N ARG A 93 -2.15 -16.91 11.24
CA ARG A 93 -2.10 -17.27 9.81
C ARG A 93 -2.06 -16.08 8.85
N ASN A 94 -2.57 -14.92 9.28
CA ASN A 94 -2.86 -13.77 8.41
C ASN A 94 -2.20 -12.46 8.86
N GLY A 95 -1.38 -12.50 9.92
CA GLY A 95 -0.72 -11.31 10.43
C GLY A 95 0.79 -11.46 10.54
N PHE A 96 1.45 -10.33 10.71
CA PHE A 96 2.86 -10.22 11.03
C PHE A 96 3.10 -8.88 11.72
N ALA A 97 4.22 -8.79 12.43
CA ALA A 97 4.62 -7.58 13.11
C ALA A 97 6.01 -7.13 12.69
N TYR A 98 6.21 -5.82 12.81
CA TYR A 98 7.48 -5.16 12.53
C TYR A 98 7.70 -4.01 13.51
N ARG A 99 8.95 -3.58 13.65
CA ARG A 99 9.35 -2.47 14.53
C ARG A 99 8.61 -1.18 14.14
N TYR A 100 8.09 -0.47 15.14
CA TYR A 100 7.49 0.83 14.89
C TYR A 100 8.57 1.83 14.43
N ILE A 101 8.25 2.56 13.35
CA ILE A 101 9.10 3.61 12.81
C ILE A 101 8.65 4.91 13.44
N GLU A 102 9.51 5.49 14.28
CA GLU A 102 9.28 6.79 14.90
C GLU A 102 9.47 7.88 13.85
N GLY A 103 8.44 8.70 13.63
CA GLY A 103 8.47 9.73 12.60
C GLY A 103 7.10 10.28 12.27
N ARG A 104 7.08 11.20 11.29
CA ARG A 104 5.86 11.87 10.81
C ARG A 104 5.58 11.51 9.36
N SER A 105 4.32 11.38 9.00
CA SER A 105 3.89 11.12 7.63
C SER A 105 3.98 12.38 6.77
N LEU A 106 4.30 12.24 5.47
CA LEU A 106 4.24 13.37 4.54
C LEU A 106 2.83 13.94 4.35
N ASP A 107 1.77 13.23 4.72
CA ASP A 107 0.41 13.80 4.74
C ASP A 107 0.24 14.89 5.81
N GLU A 108 1.03 14.84 6.88
CA GLU A 108 1.09 15.86 7.93
C GLU A 108 1.89 17.10 7.51
N LYS A 109 2.51 17.07 6.31
CA LYS A 109 3.40 18.12 5.77
C LYS A 109 4.47 18.58 6.78
N PRO A 110 5.28 17.67 7.33
CA PRO A 110 6.37 18.04 8.23
C PRO A 110 7.44 18.83 7.47
N ASP A 111 8.26 19.57 8.21
CA ASP A 111 9.47 20.18 7.65
C ASP A 111 10.44 19.08 7.21
N LEU A 112 10.93 19.20 5.97
CA LEU A 112 11.81 18.23 5.34
C LEU A 112 13.19 18.85 5.13
N PRO A 113 14.28 18.17 5.54
CA PRO A 113 15.63 18.63 5.23
C PRO A 113 15.89 18.61 3.73
N ASP A 114 16.85 19.41 3.27
CA ASP A 114 17.13 19.57 1.84
C ASP A 114 17.55 18.25 1.17
N SER A 115 18.24 17.39 1.91
CA SER A 115 18.67 16.06 1.46
C SER A 115 17.56 15.00 1.42
N PHE A 116 16.35 15.29 1.92
CA PHE A 116 15.30 14.29 2.12
C PHE A 116 14.89 13.59 0.82
N PHE A 117 14.62 14.36 -0.24
CA PHE A 117 14.14 13.79 -1.51
C PHE A 117 15.24 13.03 -2.26
N ASP A 118 16.50 13.41 -2.07
CA ASP A 118 17.64 12.69 -2.66
C ASP A 118 17.87 11.37 -1.92
N ALA A 119 17.79 11.37 -0.59
CA ALA A 119 17.80 10.15 0.21
C ALA A 119 16.61 9.24 -0.13
N LEU A 120 15.42 9.80 -0.36
CA LEU A 120 14.21 9.04 -0.68
C LEU A 120 14.32 8.41 -2.07
N LYS A 121 14.88 9.14 -3.04
CA LYS A 121 15.20 8.61 -4.37
C LYS A 121 16.22 7.48 -4.28
N HIS A 122 17.27 7.66 -3.48
CA HIS A 122 18.28 6.63 -3.30
C HIS A 122 17.70 5.35 -2.67
N LEU A 123 16.85 5.49 -1.63
CA LEU A 123 16.12 4.37 -1.04
C LEU A 123 15.24 3.65 -2.08
N LEU A 124 14.49 4.40 -2.87
CA LEU A 124 13.62 3.85 -3.91
C LEU A 124 14.43 3.06 -4.96
N GLU A 125 15.57 3.59 -5.40
CA GLU A 125 16.48 2.91 -6.32
C GLU A 125 17.04 1.61 -5.71
N GLN A 126 17.40 1.62 -4.42
CA GLN A 126 17.85 0.42 -3.72
C GLN A 126 16.77 -0.67 -3.65
N ILE A 127 15.51 -0.29 -3.47
CA ILE A 127 14.35 -1.20 -3.53
C ILE A 127 14.20 -1.74 -4.96
N HIS A 128 14.26 -0.86 -5.96
CA HIS A 128 14.13 -1.20 -7.37
C HIS A 128 15.22 -2.16 -7.87
N ARG A 129 16.48 -1.98 -7.43
CA ARG A 129 17.61 -2.87 -7.73
C ARG A 129 17.39 -4.30 -7.21
N ARG A 130 16.61 -4.46 -6.13
CA ARG A 130 16.22 -5.78 -5.60
C ARG A 130 15.05 -6.40 -6.39
N GLY A 131 14.62 -5.78 -7.48
CA GLY A 131 13.53 -6.28 -8.35
C GLY A 131 12.14 -6.04 -7.79
N VAL A 132 12.01 -5.12 -6.83
CA VAL A 132 10.73 -4.71 -6.23
C VAL A 132 10.22 -3.45 -6.91
N CYS A 133 8.92 -3.41 -7.21
CA CYS A 133 8.16 -2.21 -7.59
C CYS A 133 7.28 -1.83 -6.40
N TYR A 134 7.36 -0.59 -5.93
CA TYR A 134 6.67 -0.19 -4.70
C TYR A 134 5.17 0.03 -4.92
N LEU A 135 4.81 0.70 -6.02
CA LEU A 135 3.46 0.88 -6.58
C LEU A 135 2.46 1.71 -5.78
N ASP A 136 2.69 1.96 -4.49
CA ASP A 136 1.82 2.82 -3.67
C ASP A 136 2.45 4.20 -3.40
N PHE A 137 3.45 4.58 -4.21
CA PHE A 137 4.23 5.82 -4.00
C PHE A 137 3.38 7.08 -4.17
N ASN A 138 2.18 6.97 -4.72
CA ASN A 138 1.23 8.08 -4.84
C ASN A 138 0.67 8.56 -3.48
N LYS A 139 0.66 7.71 -2.45
CA LYS A 139 0.16 8.05 -1.11
C LYS A 139 1.28 8.63 -0.25
N ARG A 140 1.18 9.91 0.09
CA ARG A 140 2.11 10.56 1.04
C ARG A 140 2.07 9.90 2.42
N GLY A 141 0.90 9.40 2.83
CA GLY A 141 0.67 8.59 4.02
C GLY A 141 1.67 7.46 4.25
N ASN A 142 2.23 6.90 3.16
CA ASN A 142 3.14 5.77 3.23
C ASN A 142 4.63 6.18 3.24
N ILE A 143 4.91 7.47 3.17
CA ILE A 143 6.26 8.03 3.21
C ILE A 143 6.39 8.77 4.54
N LEU A 144 7.33 8.35 5.36
CA LEU A 144 7.59 8.96 6.66
C LEU A 144 8.94 9.68 6.63
N ILE A 145 9.04 10.75 7.40
CA ILE A 145 10.33 11.29 7.85
C ILE A 145 10.58 10.79 9.27
N GLY A 146 11.68 10.07 9.45
CA GLY A 146 12.13 9.59 10.76
C GLY A 146 12.64 10.73 11.64
N ASN A 147 12.74 10.48 12.94
CA ASN A 147 13.36 11.45 13.86
C ASN A 147 14.85 11.72 13.57
N ASP A 148 15.48 10.84 12.79
CA ASP A 148 16.84 10.98 12.26
C ASP A 148 16.92 11.82 10.97
N GLY A 149 15.79 12.37 10.51
CA GLY A 149 15.68 13.14 9.27
C GLY A 149 15.69 12.30 7.99
N ARG A 150 15.75 10.97 8.10
CA ARG A 150 15.80 10.07 6.94
C ARG A 150 14.40 9.69 6.46
N PRO A 151 14.23 9.39 5.16
CA PRO A 151 12.98 8.90 4.63
C PRO A 151 12.78 7.43 4.97
N TYR A 152 11.56 7.06 5.32
CA TYR A 152 11.12 5.68 5.51
C TYR A 152 9.90 5.40 4.63
N LEU A 153 9.80 4.18 4.12
CA LEU A 153 8.64 3.71 3.36
C LEU A 153 7.91 2.64 4.15
N ILE A 154 6.59 2.74 4.22
CA ILE A 154 5.73 1.75 4.87
C ILE A 154 4.73 1.17 3.87
N ASP A 155 3.93 0.19 4.31
CA ASP A 155 2.85 -0.44 3.54
C ASP A 155 3.27 -0.98 2.15
N PHE A 156 3.69 -2.24 2.12
CA PHE A 156 4.14 -2.92 0.89
C PHE A 156 3.05 -3.85 0.33
N GLN A 157 1.79 -3.66 0.75
CA GLN A 157 0.70 -4.60 0.46
C GLN A 157 0.40 -4.75 -1.03
N ILE A 158 0.57 -3.70 -1.83
CA ILE A 158 0.38 -3.74 -3.28
C ILE A 158 1.71 -3.82 -4.05
N SER A 159 2.84 -3.78 -3.36
CA SER A 159 4.16 -3.89 -3.99
C SER A 159 4.30 -5.25 -4.69
N LEU A 160 5.03 -5.23 -5.80
CA LEU A 160 5.25 -6.40 -6.65
C LEU A 160 6.73 -6.70 -6.74
N MET A 161 7.03 -7.98 -6.98
CA MET A 161 8.39 -8.45 -7.16
C MET A 161 8.47 -9.20 -8.49
N LEU A 162 9.15 -8.59 -9.45
CA LEU A 162 9.17 -9.05 -10.84
C LEU A 162 10.61 -9.37 -11.24
N GLN A 163 11.11 -10.52 -10.77
CA GLN A 163 12.46 -11.00 -11.06
C GLN A 163 12.51 -12.09 -12.14
N ARG A 164 11.36 -12.56 -12.64
CA ARG A 164 11.29 -13.59 -13.68
C ARG A 164 11.78 -13.04 -15.02
N ARG A 165 12.59 -13.83 -15.74
CA ARG A 165 12.99 -13.54 -17.13
C ARG A 165 11.74 -13.27 -17.97
N GLY A 166 11.77 -12.21 -18.78
CA GLY A 166 10.63 -11.73 -19.57
C GLY A 166 9.80 -10.60 -18.94
N PHE A 167 9.77 -10.46 -17.61
CA PHE A 167 9.00 -9.40 -16.94
C PHE A 167 9.83 -8.15 -16.60
N GLN A 168 11.10 -8.10 -17.00
CA GLN A 168 12.01 -6.99 -16.71
C GLN A 168 11.55 -5.67 -17.32
N TRP A 169 10.97 -5.70 -18.53
CA TRP A 169 10.40 -4.50 -19.15
C TRP A 169 9.21 -3.97 -18.33
N LEU A 170 8.33 -4.85 -17.86
CA LEU A 170 7.17 -4.48 -17.04
C LEU A 170 7.63 -3.90 -15.70
N CYS A 171 8.60 -4.56 -15.06
CA CYS A 171 9.24 -4.09 -13.84
C CYS A 171 9.79 -2.66 -14.03
N ARG A 172 10.58 -2.44 -15.09
CA ARG A 172 11.08 -1.10 -15.43
C ARG A 172 9.97 -0.08 -15.64
N ARG A 173 8.85 -0.45 -16.27
CA ARG A 173 7.71 0.47 -16.45
C ARG A 173 7.03 0.83 -15.13
N LEU A 174 6.81 -0.16 -14.27
CA LEU A 174 6.23 0.04 -12.95
C LEU A 174 7.14 0.89 -12.04
N GLN A 175 8.46 0.69 -12.10
CA GLN A 175 9.44 1.50 -11.38
C GLN A 175 9.45 2.97 -11.83
N GLN A 176 9.19 3.23 -13.12
CA GLN A 176 9.05 4.61 -13.61
C GLN A 176 7.82 5.32 -13.03
N GLU A 177 6.75 4.60 -12.73
CA GLU A 177 5.59 5.18 -12.03
C GLU A 177 5.93 5.61 -10.61
N ASP A 178 6.71 4.81 -9.87
CA ASP A 178 7.20 5.19 -8.55
C ASP A 178 8.03 6.49 -8.62
N HIS A 179 8.96 6.59 -9.59
CA HIS A 179 9.76 7.80 -9.80
C HIS A 179 8.91 9.02 -10.17
N TYR A 180 7.91 8.86 -11.02
CA TYR A 180 6.97 9.94 -11.34
C TYR A 180 6.28 10.46 -10.08
N HIS A 181 5.80 9.55 -9.22
CA HIS A 181 5.16 9.93 -7.96
C HIS A 181 6.12 10.58 -6.98
N LEU A 182 7.39 10.14 -6.93
CA LEU A 182 8.44 10.81 -6.16
C LEU A 182 8.62 12.27 -6.59
N LEU A 183 8.78 12.53 -7.89
CA LEU A 183 8.92 13.90 -8.40
C LEU A 183 7.67 14.73 -8.19
N LYS A 184 6.48 14.10 -8.25
CA LYS A 184 5.21 14.76 -7.94
C LYS A 184 5.14 15.21 -6.48
N HIS A 185 5.67 14.43 -5.54
CA HIS A 185 5.77 14.83 -4.13
C HIS A 185 6.81 15.92 -3.92
N LYS A 186 8.01 15.78 -4.51
CA LYS A 186 9.07 16.81 -4.47
C LYS A 186 8.52 18.16 -4.93
N ARG A 187 7.81 18.19 -6.07
CA ARG A 187 7.16 19.42 -6.58
C ARG A 187 6.15 20.04 -5.63
N ARG A 188 5.42 19.23 -4.86
CA ARG A 188 4.37 19.73 -3.97
C ARG A 188 4.88 20.21 -2.64
N LEU A 189 5.96 19.60 -2.13
CA LEU A 189 6.46 19.84 -0.78
C LEU A 189 7.73 20.70 -0.75
N ARG A 190 8.63 20.51 -1.73
CA ARG A 190 9.90 21.24 -1.88
C ARG A 190 10.18 21.58 -3.35
N PRO A 191 9.34 22.41 -4.01
CA PRO A 191 9.56 22.82 -5.40
C PRO A 191 10.84 23.63 -5.59
N ASP A 192 11.31 24.29 -4.53
CA ASP A 192 12.54 25.05 -4.44
C ASP A 192 13.79 24.18 -4.68
N LEU A 193 13.76 22.91 -4.27
CA LEU A 193 14.86 21.95 -4.47
C LEU A 193 14.83 21.23 -5.83
N MET A 194 13.88 21.56 -6.69
CA MET A 194 13.77 20.91 -7.99
C MET A 194 14.60 21.62 -9.05
N THR A 195 15.41 20.82 -9.75
CA THR A 195 16.03 21.25 -11.01
C THR A 195 14.97 21.43 -12.10
N ASP A 196 15.29 22.20 -13.14
CA ASP A 196 14.34 22.45 -14.23
C ASP A 196 14.02 21.18 -15.03
N SER A 197 14.97 20.25 -15.13
CA SER A 197 14.76 18.94 -15.72
C SER A 197 13.75 18.11 -14.90
N GLU A 198 13.88 18.08 -13.57
CA GLU A 198 12.93 17.41 -12.68
C GLU A 198 11.54 18.06 -12.75
N LYS A 199 11.48 19.40 -12.82
CA LYS A 199 10.20 20.13 -12.98
C LYS A 199 9.52 19.70 -14.28
N ALA A 200 10.24 19.64 -15.39
CA ALA A 200 9.72 19.18 -16.68
C ALA A 200 9.24 17.72 -16.62
N LEU A 201 10.05 16.82 -16.03
CA LEU A 201 9.70 15.40 -15.89
C LEU A 201 8.47 15.18 -15.01
N SER A 202 8.33 15.93 -13.91
CA SER A 202 7.16 15.84 -13.02
C SER A 202 5.84 16.24 -13.70
N ARG A 203 5.91 17.00 -14.80
CA ARG A 203 4.74 17.47 -15.58
C ARG A 203 4.38 16.53 -16.72
N ARG A 204 5.29 15.65 -17.15
CA ARG A 204 4.96 14.62 -18.15
C ARG A 204 3.92 13.66 -17.56
N GLN A 205 2.82 13.46 -18.28
CA GLN A 205 1.74 12.57 -17.83
C GLN A 205 2.29 11.15 -17.55
N SER A 206 1.88 10.57 -16.43
CA SER A 206 2.27 9.22 -16.01
C SER A 206 1.90 8.18 -17.08
N THR A 207 2.79 7.22 -17.33
CA THR A 207 2.54 6.13 -18.27
C THR A 207 1.40 5.23 -17.79
N ALA A 208 1.11 5.17 -16.48
CA ALA A 208 -0.05 4.49 -15.93
C ALA A 208 -1.38 5.13 -16.36
N ILE A 209 -1.48 6.45 -16.60
CA ILE A 209 -2.70 7.05 -17.19
C ILE A 209 -2.90 6.53 -18.62
N ARG A 210 -1.80 6.40 -19.38
CA ARG A 210 -1.81 5.89 -20.76
C ARG A 210 -2.16 4.39 -20.79
N VAL A 211 -1.57 3.59 -19.90
CA VAL A 211 -1.83 2.15 -19.77
C VAL A 211 -3.21 1.86 -19.17
N HIS A 212 -3.67 2.62 -18.17
CA HIS A 212 -5.03 2.52 -17.64
C HIS A 212 -6.06 2.79 -18.73
N ARG A 213 -5.89 3.83 -19.55
CA ARG A 213 -6.75 4.05 -20.73
C ARG A 213 -6.70 2.86 -21.69
N PHE A 214 -5.52 2.28 -21.91
CA PHE A 214 -5.35 1.12 -22.78
C PHE A 214 -5.99 -0.18 -22.24
N LEU A 215 -5.94 -0.45 -20.93
CA LEU A 215 -6.44 -1.68 -20.32
C LEU A 215 -7.91 -1.61 -19.89
N THR A 216 -8.37 -0.47 -19.36
CA THR A 216 -9.73 -0.37 -18.80
C THR A 216 -10.81 -0.21 -19.87
N VAL A 217 -10.49 0.37 -21.02
CA VAL A 217 -11.42 0.50 -22.16
C VAL A 217 -11.80 -0.87 -22.76
N PRO A 218 -10.87 -1.79 -23.07
CA PRO A 218 -11.23 -3.11 -23.58
C PRO A 218 -11.94 -3.97 -22.52
N LEU A 219 -11.51 -3.93 -21.25
CA LEU A 219 -12.20 -4.65 -20.16
C LEU A 219 -13.64 -4.17 -19.94
N ARG A 220 -13.87 -2.85 -19.93
CA ARG A 220 -15.23 -2.27 -19.85
C ARG A 220 -16.08 -2.66 -21.06
N THR A 221 -15.49 -2.72 -22.25
CA THR A 221 -16.18 -3.08 -23.49
C THR A 221 -16.53 -4.56 -23.53
N LEU A 222 -15.61 -5.43 -23.09
CA LEU A 222 -15.83 -6.87 -22.96
C LEU A 222 -16.88 -7.20 -21.90
N ARG A 223 -16.81 -6.56 -20.71
CA ARG A 223 -17.84 -6.69 -19.67
C ARG A 223 -19.23 -6.29 -20.21
N ARG A 224 -19.32 -5.18 -20.93
CA ARG A 224 -20.58 -4.71 -21.54
C ARG A 224 -21.13 -5.68 -22.58
N ARG A 225 -20.25 -6.25 -23.43
CA ARG A 225 -20.63 -7.28 -24.41
C ARG A 225 -21.08 -8.57 -23.75
N LEU A 226 -20.36 -9.04 -22.73
CA LEU A 226 -20.72 -10.23 -21.95
C LEU A 226 -22.07 -10.06 -21.24
N LEU A 227 -22.28 -8.93 -20.56
CA LEU A 227 -23.57 -8.61 -19.93
C LEU A 227 -24.70 -8.53 -20.97
N GLY A 228 -24.45 -7.94 -22.14
CA GLY A 228 -25.43 -7.90 -23.23
C GLY A 228 -25.71 -9.26 -23.88
N VAL A 229 -24.77 -10.20 -23.85
CA VAL A 229 -25.00 -11.60 -24.29
C VAL A 229 -25.77 -12.37 -23.22
N LEU A 230 -25.42 -12.21 -21.94
CA LEU A 230 -26.11 -12.86 -20.82
C LEU A 230 -27.56 -12.39 -20.68
N HIS A 231 -27.83 -11.10 -20.93
CA HIS A 231 -29.19 -10.55 -20.99
C HIS A 231 -29.99 -11.09 -22.18
N ARG A 232 -29.36 -11.21 -23.37
CA ARG A 232 -30.00 -11.80 -24.57
C ARG A 232 -30.25 -13.31 -24.44
N LYS A 233 -29.46 -14.02 -23.63
CA LYS A 233 -29.65 -15.44 -23.32
C LYS A 233 -30.63 -15.71 -22.16
N GLY A 234 -31.25 -14.67 -21.59
CA GLY A 234 -32.26 -14.82 -20.53
C GLY A 234 -31.71 -15.31 -19.17
N LEU A 235 -30.38 -15.30 -18.98
CA LEU A 235 -29.72 -15.81 -17.76
C LEU A 235 -29.65 -14.78 -16.64
N LEU A 236 -29.98 -13.52 -16.93
CA LEU A 236 -30.14 -12.44 -15.95
C LEU A 236 -31.60 -12.04 -15.95
N LYS A 237 -32.37 -12.49 -14.95
CA LYS A 237 -33.67 -11.91 -14.65
C LYS A 237 -33.47 -10.53 -14.02
N ARG A 238 -34.25 -9.54 -14.45
CA ARG A 238 -34.43 -8.31 -13.68
C ARG A 238 -35.03 -8.73 -12.33
N ASP A 239 -34.48 -8.21 -11.24
CA ASP A 239 -35.16 -8.29 -9.95
C ASP A 239 -36.45 -7.48 -10.06
N ASP A 240 -37.60 -8.13 -9.89
CA ASP A 240 -38.92 -7.51 -9.82
C ASP A 240 -39.16 -6.74 -8.49
N SER A 241 -38.09 -6.48 -7.72
CA SER A 241 -38.16 -5.86 -6.39
C SER A 241 -37.68 -4.40 -6.35
N SER A 242 -37.45 -3.76 -7.51
CA SER A 242 -37.17 -2.32 -7.55
C SER A 242 -38.47 -1.53 -7.58
N ASP A 243 -39.18 -1.48 -6.45
CA ASP A 243 -40.13 -0.39 -6.21
C ASP A 243 -39.36 0.94 -6.31
N PRO A 244 -39.88 1.94 -7.03
CA PRO A 244 -39.20 3.21 -7.20
C PRO A 244 -39.04 3.90 -5.84
N THR A 245 -37.80 3.96 -5.36
CA THR A 245 -37.41 4.84 -4.26
C THR A 245 -37.16 6.26 -4.80
N PRO A 246 -37.26 7.32 -3.97
CA PRO A 246 -37.04 8.71 -4.40
C PRO A 246 -35.67 8.97 -5.05
N GLU A 247 -34.71 8.05 -4.88
CA GLU A 247 -33.38 8.12 -5.48
C GLU A 247 -33.30 7.56 -6.90
N ASN A 248 -34.25 6.70 -7.31
CA ASN A 248 -34.28 6.04 -8.62
C ASN A 248 -35.42 6.52 -9.53
N ASP A 249 -36.15 7.56 -9.14
CA ASP A 249 -37.22 8.14 -9.96
C ASP A 249 -36.64 9.03 -11.10
N PRO A 250 -36.81 8.65 -12.38
CA PRO A 250 -36.30 9.43 -13.51
C PRO A 250 -36.98 10.79 -13.69
N THR A 251 -38.16 11.02 -13.09
CA THR A 251 -38.88 12.31 -13.18
C THR A 251 -38.13 13.46 -12.50
N ARG A 252 -37.22 13.16 -11.57
CA ARG A 252 -36.41 14.16 -10.85
C ARG A 252 -35.43 14.94 -11.74
N PHE A 253 -35.13 14.43 -12.94
CA PHE A 253 -34.21 15.07 -13.89
C PHE A 253 -34.94 15.74 -15.08
N MET A 254 -36.27 15.79 -15.07
CA MET A 254 -37.07 16.34 -16.18
C MET A 254 -37.94 17.55 -15.78
N SER A 255 -37.51 18.34 -14.80
CA SER A 255 -38.03 19.69 -14.53
C SER A 255 -36.90 20.70 -14.44
#